data_AF-A0A7Y1T4Z3-F1
#
_entry.id   AF-A0A7Y1T4Z3-F1
#
_cell.length_a   1.000
_cell.length_b   1.000
_cell.length_c   1.000
_cell.angle_alpha   90.00
_cell.angle_beta   90.00
_cell.angle_gamma   90.00
#
_symmetry.space_group_name_H-M   'P 1'
#
loop_
_entity.id
_entity.type
_entity.pdbx_description
1 polymer ?
#
loop_
_entity_poly.entity_id
_entity_poly.type
_entity_poly.pdbx_seq_one_letter_code
_entity_poly.pdbx_strand_id
1 'polypeptide(L)'
;QQSYFKTAQTPIFGAGTSFVSSDILQKIKFDLRFEHGYGEDSDFGMQIRNLGEDVVFISDLHITHLKAPVGGYRTKHKQLWDNDEVSPKPSPTIMLYHQRYFTNEQLRAYKLILFFKYYKRQPIKNPYKYYSKMKDSWNSSLNWSQYLQEVSYD
;
A
#
# COMPACT_ATOMS: atom_id res chain seq x y z
N GLN A 1 20.37 -1.56 -10.91
CA GLN A 1 19.59 -1.10 -12.07
C GLN A 1 18.64 -2.23 -12.42
N GLN A 2 17.33 -2.04 -12.29
CA GLN A 2 16.37 -3.10 -12.57
C GLN A 2 15.90 -2.92 -14.01
N SER A 3 16.38 -3.78 -14.90
CA SER A 3 16.08 -3.72 -16.33
C SER A 3 15.10 -4.82 -16.67
N TYR A 4 13.84 -4.44 -16.85
CA TYR A 4 12.79 -5.32 -17.33
C TYR A 4 12.84 -5.30 -18.86
N PHE A 5 13.32 -6.39 -19.46
CA PHE A 5 13.59 -6.45 -20.91
C PHE A 5 12.44 -7.05 -21.73
N LYS A 6 11.33 -7.41 -21.08
CA LYS A 6 10.22 -8.10 -21.74
C LYS A 6 8.90 -7.45 -21.38
N THR A 7 8.10 -7.19 -22.40
CA THR A 7 6.68 -6.88 -22.24
C THR A 7 5.97 -8.03 -21.56
N ALA A 8 5.28 -7.75 -20.46
CA ALA A 8 4.59 -8.74 -19.66
C ALA A 8 3.51 -8.11 -18.79
N GLN A 9 2.56 -8.93 -18.33
CA GLN A 9 1.66 -8.55 -17.25
C GLN A 9 2.48 -8.23 -16.00
N THR A 10 2.10 -7.18 -15.28
CA THR A 10 2.78 -6.72 -14.08
C THR A 10 1.79 -6.48 -12.96
N PRO A 11 2.06 -6.93 -11.72
CA PRO A 11 1.17 -6.63 -10.60
C PRO A 11 1.23 -5.14 -10.18
N ILE A 12 2.10 -4.34 -10.78
CA ILE A 12 2.36 -2.95 -10.42
C ILE A 12 1.63 -2.03 -11.38
N PHE A 13 0.71 -1.24 -10.86
CA PHE A 13 0.24 0.00 -11.52
C PHE A 13 1.05 1.17 -10.96
N GLY A 14 1.52 2.08 -11.83
CA GLY A 14 2.24 3.29 -11.41
C GLY A 14 1.57 4.54 -11.98
N ALA A 15 0.88 5.31 -11.13
CA ALA A 15 0.01 6.41 -11.60
C ALA A 15 0.75 7.49 -12.40
N GLY A 16 2.02 7.74 -12.08
CA GLY A 16 2.85 8.75 -12.76
C GLY A 16 3.44 8.32 -14.10
N THR A 17 3.29 7.05 -14.50
CA THR A 17 3.97 6.49 -15.68
C THR A 17 3.09 5.49 -16.46
N SER A 18 1.78 5.53 -16.27
CA SER A 18 0.84 4.61 -16.91
C SER A 18 -0.18 5.36 -17.77
N PHE A 19 -0.64 4.69 -18.82
CA PHE A 19 -1.79 5.12 -19.62
C PHE A 19 -2.98 4.19 -19.32
N VAL A 20 -4.18 4.75 -19.23
CA VAL A 20 -5.42 4.01 -18.93
C VAL A 20 -6.50 4.47 -19.90
N SER A 21 -7.31 3.53 -20.41
CA SER A 21 -8.45 3.85 -21.26
C SER A 21 -9.46 4.74 -20.53
N SER A 22 -10.03 5.73 -21.22
CA SER A 22 -11.09 6.59 -20.68
C SER A 22 -12.28 5.79 -20.16
N ASP A 23 -12.62 4.69 -20.83
CA ASP A 23 -13.78 3.85 -20.49
C ASP A 23 -13.57 3.11 -19.16
N ILE A 24 -12.32 2.83 -18.80
CA ILE A 24 -11.94 2.30 -17.49
C ILE A 24 -12.05 3.42 -16.45
N LEU A 25 -11.52 4.61 -16.74
CA LEU A 25 -11.54 5.75 -15.82
C LEU A 25 -12.95 6.24 -15.44
N GLN A 26 -13.96 5.95 -16.26
CA GLN A 26 -15.37 6.23 -15.91
C GLN A 26 -15.91 5.31 -14.81
N LYS A 27 -15.25 4.19 -14.52
CA LYS A 27 -15.73 3.14 -13.61
C LYS A 27 -14.96 3.09 -12.29
N ILE A 28 -13.75 3.66 -12.25
CA ILE A 28 -12.83 3.56 -11.10
C ILE A 28 -12.25 4.94 -10.78
N LYS A 29 -11.84 5.14 -9.53
CA LYS A 29 -11.23 6.39 -9.08
C LYS A 29 -10.19 6.13 -8.00
N PHE A 30 -9.24 7.05 -7.84
CA PHE A 30 -8.37 7.03 -6.66
C PHE A 30 -9.22 7.20 -5.40
N ASP A 31 -8.92 6.38 -4.41
CA ASP A 31 -9.60 6.42 -3.13
C ASP A 31 -8.85 7.34 -2.16
N LEU A 32 -9.50 8.42 -1.75
CA LEU A 32 -8.95 9.45 -0.86
C LEU A 32 -8.54 8.89 0.52
N ARG A 33 -9.04 7.70 0.91
CA ARG A 33 -8.60 7.02 2.13
C ARG A 33 -7.11 6.63 2.11
N PHE A 34 -6.49 6.58 0.94
CA PHE A 34 -5.06 6.34 0.78
C PHE A 34 -4.24 7.64 0.70
N GLU A 35 -4.89 8.80 0.64
CA GLU A 35 -4.22 10.08 0.50
C GLU A 35 -3.26 10.31 1.67
N HIS A 36 -2.08 10.84 1.35
CA HIS A 36 -0.98 11.03 2.29
C HIS A 36 -0.41 9.76 2.95
N GLY A 37 -0.96 8.60 2.62
CA GLY A 37 -0.52 7.29 3.08
C GLY A 37 0.33 6.55 2.04
N TYR A 38 0.04 5.26 1.87
CA TYR A 38 0.66 4.40 0.88
C TYR A 38 -0.39 3.41 0.36
N GLY A 39 -0.27 3.01 -0.90
CA GLY A 39 -1.06 1.93 -1.49
C GLY A 39 -2.14 2.41 -2.44
N GLU A 40 -2.22 3.71 -2.71
CA GLU A 40 -3.09 4.35 -3.69
C GLU A 40 -2.93 3.73 -5.09
N ASP A 41 -1.69 3.55 -5.55
CA ASP A 41 -1.37 2.94 -6.83
C ASP A 41 -1.76 1.44 -6.85
N SER A 42 -1.59 0.77 -5.71
CA SER A 42 -1.95 -0.65 -5.58
C SER A 42 -3.46 -0.87 -5.56
N ASP A 43 -4.20 -0.02 -4.84
CA ASP A 43 -5.67 -0.02 -4.81
C ASP A 43 -6.23 0.27 -6.21
N PHE A 44 -5.74 1.31 -6.89
CA PHE A 44 -6.15 1.61 -8.26
C PHE A 44 -5.85 0.45 -9.23
N GLY A 45 -4.66 -0.16 -9.12
CA GLY A 45 -4.29 -1.34 -9.91
C GLY A 45 -5.15 -2.57 -9.62
N MET A 46 -5.68 -2.71 -8.40
CA MET A 46 -6.64 -3.76 -8.04
C MET A 46 -8.04 -3.45 -8.54
N GLN A 47 -8.47 -2.18 -8.55
CA GLN A 47 -9.73 -1.78 -9.15
C GLN A 47 -9.79 -2.14 -10.65
N ILE A 48 -8.70 -1.87 -11.41
CA ILE A 48 -8.56 -2.29 -12.82
C ILE A 48 -8.78 -3.81 -12.95
N ARG A 49 -8.11 -4.61 -12.12
CA ARG A 49 -8.20 -6.07 -12.17
C ARG A 49 -9.57 -6.62 -11.81
N ASN A 50 -10.25 -5.99 -10.86
CA ASN A 50 -11.61 -6.37 -10.51
C ASN A 50 -12.62 -6.07 -11.62
N LEU A 51 -12.29 -5.21 -12.58
CA LEU A 51 -13.07 -5.03 -13.81
C LEU A 51 -12.80 -6.09 -14.89
N GLY A 52 -11.86 -7.03 -14.65
CA GLY A 52 -11.43 -8.02 -15.64
C GLY A 52 -10.35 -7.51 -16.60
N GLU A 53 -9.80 -6.32 -16.34
CA GLU A 53 -8.72 -5.71 -17.13
C GLU A 53 -7.35 -6.00 -16.49
N ASP A 54 -6.26 -5.75 -17.21
CA ASP A 54 -4.91 -6.01 -16.70
C ASP A 54 -3.94 -4.86 -16.94
N VAL A 55 -2.85 -4.87 -16.18
CA VAL A 55 -1.76 -3.90 -16.30
C VAL A 55 -0.57 -4.56 -16.96
N VAL A 56 -0.17 -4.03 -18.11
CA VAL A 56 0.95 -4.54 -18.91
C VAL A 56 2.11 -3.56 -18.84
N PHE A 57 3.28 -4.08 -18.48
CA PHE A 57 4.54 -3.37 -18.65
C PHE A 57 5.00 -3.53 -20.09
N ILE A 58 5.30 -2.43 -20.77
CA ILE A 58 5.78 -2.42 -22.16
C ILE A 58 7.28 -2.07 -22.15
N SER A 59 8.14 -3.03 -22.50
CA SER A 59 9.60 -2.85 -22.38
C SER A 59 10.18 -1.83 -23.35
N ASP A 60 9.56 -1.67 -24.52
CA ASP A 60 10.07 -0.81 -25.58
C ASP A 60 9.60 0.64 -25.43
N LEU A 61 8.63 0.89 -24.55
CA LEU A 61 8.10 2.22 -24.26
C LEU A 61 8.88 2.88 -23.11
N HIS A 62 9.54 3.99 -23.41
CA HIS A 62 10.37 4.70 -22.45
C HIS A 62 9.76 6.06 -22.10
N ILE A 63 9.37 6.22 -20.84
CA ILE A 63 8.90 7.50 -20.30
C ILE A 63 10.02 8.12 -19.47
N THR A 64 10.47 9.32 -19.85
CA THR A 64 11.48 10.04 -19.07
C THR A 64 10.80 10.75 -17.90
N HIS A 65 10.96 10.21 -16.69
CA HIS A 65 10.47 10.83 -15.46
C HIS A 65 11.51 11.84 -14.91
N LEU A 66 11.23 13.13 -15.07
CA LEU A 66 12.06 14.19 -14.52
C LEU A 66 11.74 14.41 -13.03
N LYS A 67 12.67 14.02 -12.16
CA LYS A 67 12.50 14.20 -10.71
C LYS A 67 12.63 15.68 -10.34
N ALA A 68 11.57 16.24 -9.75
CA ALA A 68 11.59 17.62 -9.28
C ALA A 68 12.65 17.85 -8.15
N PRO A 69 13.33 19.01 -8.15
CA PRO A 69 14.33 19.35 -7.12
C PRO A 69 13.72 19.42 -5.72
N VAL A 70 12.44 19.82 -5.63
CA VAL A 70 11.61 19.91 -4.41
C VAL A 70 10.22 19.31 -4.68
N GLY A 71 9.49 18.86 -3.64
CA GLY A 71 8.18 18.18 -3.77
C GLY A 71 8.20 16.66 -3.49
N GLY A 72 7.04 15.99 -3.59
CA GLY A 72 6.85 14.55 -3.38
C GLY A 72 7.15 14.07 -1.96
N TYR A 73 6.15 14.05 -1.06
CA TYR A 73 6.24 13.58 0.33
C TYR A 73 7.42 14.11 1.20
N ARG A 74 8.22 15.07 0.70
CA ARG A 74 9.31 15.70 1.45
C ARG A 74 8.79 16.58 2.59
N THR A 75 7.54 17.05 2.47
CA THR A 75 6.76 17.62 3.59
C THR A 75 6.05 16.48 4.30
N LYS A 76 6.37 16.26 5.58
CA LYS A 76 5.70 15.22 6.38
C LYS A 76 4.25 15.63 6.64
N HIS A 77 3.31 14.88 6.07
CA HIS A 77 1.92 14.96 6.47
C HIS A 77 1.77 14.32 7.86
N LYS A 78 1.09 15.00 8.78
CA LYS A 78 0.83 14.49 10.13
C LYS A 78 -0.36 13.54 10.07
N GLN A 79 -0.11 12.26 10.31
CA GLN A 79 -1.15 11.23 10.34
C GLN A 79 -1.91 11.27 11.67
N LEU A 80 -3.16 10.80 11.65
CA LEU A 80 -4.02 10.74 12.84
C LEU A 80 -3.41 9.89 13.96
N TRP A 81 -2.70 8.82 13.59
CA TRP A 81 -2.06 7.85 14.49
C TRP A 81 -0.61 8.19 14.85
N ASP A 82 -0.08 9.35 14.45
CA ASP A 82 1.32 9.71 14.73
C ASP A 82 1.61 9.92 16.23
N ASN A 83 0.57 10.29 16.99
CA ASN A 83 0.67 10.58 18.43
C ASN A 83 0.20 9.41 19.31
N ASP A 84 -0.19 8.27 18.73
CA ASP A 84 -0.65 7.11 19.49
C ASP A 84 0.50 6.48 20.28
N GLU A 85 0.22 6.00 21.49
CA GLU A 85 1.20 5.27 22.31
C GLU A 85 1.72 4.02 21.58
N VAL A 86 0.85 3.38 20.79
CA VAL A 86 1.15 2.18 20.00
C VAL A 86 1.06 2.54 18.52
N SER A 87 2.22 2.75 17.90
CA SER A 87 2.27 3.00 16.46
C SER A 87 1.79 1.79 15.66
N PRO A 88 0.92 1.98 14.65
CA PRO A 88 0.41 0.90 13.82
C PRO A 88 1.52 0.24 12.99
N LYS A 89 1.46 -1.10 12.88
CA LYS A 89 2.32 -1.87 11.97
C LYS A 89 1.54 -3.02 11.34
N PRO A 90 1.31 -3.01 10.00
CA PRO A 90 1.75 -2.04 8.98
C PRO A 90 1.08 -0.66 9.08
N SER A 91 1.34 0.26 8.13
CA SER A 91 0.56 1.51 8.11
C SER A 91 -0.93 1.19 7.90
N PRO A 92 -1.85 1.97 8.48
CA PRO A 92 -3.28 1.73 8.36
C PRO A 92 -3.81 1.67 6.92
N THR A 93 -3.27 2.48 6.02
CA THR A 93 -3.60 2.45 4.58
C THR A 93 -3.17 1.15 3.90
N ILE A 94 -2.01 0.59 4.26
CA ILE A 94 -1.60 -0.74 3.75
C ILE A 94 -2.47 -1.84 4.35
N MET A 95 -2.86 -1.73 5.62
CA MET A 95 -3.82 -2.65 6.23
C MET A 95 -5.18 -2.59 5.53
N LEU A 96 -5.67 -1.38 5.22
CA LEU A 96 -6.90 -1.16 4.45
C LEU A 96 -6.87 -1.88 3.10
N TYR A 97 -5.79 -1.69 2.34
CA TYR A 97 -5.58 -2.39 1.07
C TYR A 97 -5.63 -3.92 1.24
N HIS A 98 -4.90 -4.46 2.23
CA HIS A 98 -4.89 -5.90 2.47
C HIS A 98 -6.27 -6.43 2.89
N GLN A 99 -6.99 -5.74 3.78
CA GLN A 99 -8.34 -6.16 4.19
C GLN A 99 -9.33 -6.20 3.02
N ARG A 100 -9.17 -5.35 2.01
CA ARG A 100 -10.05 -5.30 0.83
C ARG A 100 -9.80 -6.43 -0.15
N TYR A 101 -8.53 -6.73 -0.42
CA TYR A 101 -8.15 -7.53 -1.58
C TYR A 101 -7.51 -8.87 -1.23
N PHE A 102 -7.06 -9.07 0.01
CA PHE A 102 -6.37 -10.30 0.37
C PHE A 102 -7.34 -11.31 0.95
N THR A 103 -7.13 -12.57 0.59
CA THR A 103 -7.69 -13.71 1.32
C THR A 103 -7.16 -13.76 2.75
N ASN A 104 -7.86 -14.48 3.62
CA ASN A 104 -7.43 -14.69 5.00
C ASN A 104 -6.03 -15.34 5.06
N GLU A 105 -5.72 -16.25 4.15
CA GLU A 105 -4.45 -16.95 4.01
C GLU A 105 -3.34 -15.97 3.63
N GLN A 106 -3.57 -15.12 2.63
CA GLN A 106 -2.62 -14.07 2.22
C GLN A 106 -2.38 -13.07 3.35
N LEU A 107 -3.42 -12.67 4.08
CA LEU A 107 -3.29 -11.75 5.22
C LEU A 107 -2.48 -12.38 6.37
N ARG A 108 -2.72 -13.66 6.68
CA ARG A 108 -1.93 -14.42 7.67
C ARG A 108 -0.48 -14.57 7.24
N ALA A 109 -0.22 -14.90 5.98
CA ALA A 109 1.12 -14.99 5.42
C ALA A 109 1.85 -13.63 5.50
N TYR A 110 1.16 -12.55 5.15
CA TYR A 110 1.68 -11.19 5.28
C TYR A 110 2.05 -10.87 6.74
N LYS A 111 1.16 -11.16 7.69
CA LYS A 111 1.42 -10.97 9.13
C LYS A 111 2.68 -11.70 9.59
N LEU A 112 2.85 -12.95 9.16
CA LEU A 112 4.02 -13.78 9.49
C LEU A 112 5.31 -13.21 8.89
N ILE A 113 5.29 -12.85 7.60
CA ILE A 113 6.44 -12.26 6.92
C ILE A 113 6.83 -10.92 7.56
N LEU A 114 5.84 -10.07 7.87
CA LEU A 114 6.05 -8.78 8.53
C LEU A 114 6.69 -8.96 9.91
N PHE A 115 6.22 -9.93 10.70
CA PHE A 115 6.81 -10.28 11.99
C PHE A 115 8.30 -10.61 11.86
N PHE A 116 8.68 -11.55 11.00
CA PHE A 116 10.10 -11.91 10.87
C PHE A 116 10.97 -10.82 10.26
N LYS A 117 10.45 -10.09 9.25
CA LYS A 117 11.15 -8.98 8.60
C LYS A 117 11.44 -7.85 9.60
N TYR A 118 10.49 -7.55 10.47
CA TYR A 118 10.63 -6.47 11.44
C TYR A 118 11.41 -6.90 12.68
N TYR A 119 11.32 -8.16 13.11
CA TYR A 119 12.06 -8.67 14.27
C TYR A 119 13.57 -8.40 14.19
N LYS A 120 14.15 -8.56 12.99
CA LYS A 120 15.58 -8.31 12.73
C LYS A 120 15.98 -6.84 12.82
N ARG A 121 15.03 -5.90 12.61
CA ARG A 121 15.29 -4.47 12.44
C ARG A 121 15.05 -3.62 13.69
N GLN A 122 14.52 -4.22 14.75
CA GLN A 122 14.10 -3.54 15.96
C GLN A 122 14.90 -4.04 17.20
N PRO A 123 14.93 -3.29 18.32
CA PRO A 123 15.84 -3.56 19.43
C PRO A 123 15.42 -4.70 20.38
N ILE A 124 14.14 -5.07 20.48
CA ILE A 124 13.60 -6.08 21.40
C ILE A 124 14.00 -7.49 20.95
N LYS A 125 14.98 -8.12 21.59
CA LYS A 125 15.45 -9.48 21.24
C LYS A 125 14.71 -10.62 21.97
N ASN A 126 13.87 -10.29 22.95
CA ASN A 126 13.03 -11.29 23.60
C ASN A 126 11.81 -11.58 22.70
N PRO A 127 11.60 -12.83 22.24
CA PRO A 127 10.55 -13.16 21.29
C PRO A 127 9.13 -12.97 21.86
N TYR A 128 8.91 -13.23 23.15
CA TYR A 128 7.60 -13.06 23.79
C TYR A 128 7.22 -11.58 23.92
N LYS A 129 8.18 -10.75 24.38
CA LYS A 129 7.98 -9.30 24.45
C LYS A 129 7.75 -8.69 23.07
N TYR A 130 8.50 -9.17 22.07
CA TYR A 130 8.31 -8.74 20.68
C TYR A 130 6.94 -9.16 20.13
N TYR A 131 6.51 -10.38 20.40
CA TYR A 131 5.18 -10.86 20.02
C TYR A 131 4.05 -10.01 20.58
N SER A 132 4.09 -9.69 21.88
CA SER A 132 3.10 -8.79 22.48
C SER A 132 3.07 -7.45 21.77
N LYS A 133 4.23 -6.80 21.59
CA LYS A 133 4.32 -5.51 20.89
C LYS A 133 3.77 -5.57 19.47
N MET A 134 4.12 -6.62 18.71
CA MET A 134 3.62 -6.79 17.34
C MET A 134 2.12 -7.03 17.29
N LYS A 135 1.55 -7.73 18.29
CA LYS A 135 0.12 -7.92 18.42
C LYS A 135 -0.58 -6.57 18.63
N ASP A 136 -0.05 -5.73 19.52
CA ASP A 136 -0.61 -4.41 19.81
C ASP A 136 -0.53 -3.50 18.58
N SER A 137 0.64 -3.42 17.93
CA SER A 137 0.81 -2.67 16.69
C SER A 137 -0.07 -3.15 15.54
N TRP A 138 -0.28 -4.48 15.41
CA TRP A 138 -1.16 -5.05 14.40
C TRP A 138 -2.62 -4.69 14.66
N ASN A 139 -3.06 -4.75 15.92
CA ASN A 139 -4.42 -4.36 16.30
C ASN A 139 -4.66 -2.86 16.11
N SER A 140 -3.67 -2.01 16.42
CA SER A 140 -3.71 -0.58 16.10
C SER A 140 -3.92 -0.35 14.60
N SER A 141 -3.18 -1.07 13.74
CA SER A 141 -3.39 -1.00 12.28
C SER A 141 -4.80 -1.40 11.85
N LEU A 142 -5.36 -2.47 12.45
CA LEU A 142 -6.72 -2.94 12.15
C LEU A 142 -7.79 -1.92 12.56
N ASN A 143 -7.64 -1.32 13.75
CA ASN A 143 -8.59 -0.33 14.25
C ASN A 143 -8.59 0.91 13.35
N TRP A 144 -7.41 1.42 13.00
CA TRP A 144 -7.29 2.56 12.11
C TRP A 144 -7.75 2.25 10.69
N SER A 145 -7.48 1.05 10.16
CA SER A 145 -7.98 0.68 8.84
C SER A 145 -9.50 0.53 8.82
N GLN A 146 -10.11 0.02 9.89
CA GLN A 146 -11.56 0.00 10.05
C GLN A 146 -12.13 1.42 10.11
N TYR A 147 -11.53 2.31 10.92
CA TYR A 147 -11.91 3.72 10.94
C TYR A 147 -11.86 4.35 9.54
N LEU A 148 -10.78 4.12 8.79
CA LEU A 148 -10.66 4.59 7.41
C LEU A 148 -11.74 4.01 6.49
N GLN A 149 -12.21 2.76 6.70
CA GLN A 149 -13.31 2.19 5.92
C GLN A 149 -14.64 2.91 6.18
N GLU A 150 -14.89 3.27 7.44
CA GLU A 150 -16.14 3.89 7.91
C GLU A 150 -16.24 5.37 7.55
N VAL A 151 -15.11 6.07 7.42
CA VAL A 151 -15.11 7.47 6.97
C VAL A 151 -15.52 7.53 5.49
N SER A 152 -16.69 8.13 5.22
CA SER A 152 -17.11 8.48 3.87
C SER A 152 -16.34 9.70 3.39
N TYR A 153 -15.66 9.56 2.26
CA TYR A 153 -15.15 10.66 1.47
C TYR A 153 -16.05 10.73 0.24
N ASP A 154 -17.18 11.42 0.38
CA ASP A 154 -18.12 11.69 -0.72
C ASP A 154 -17.49 12.61 -1.76
#